data_AF-A0A6J2XDR1-F1
#
_entry.id   AF-A0A6J2XDR1-F1
#
_cell.length_a   1.000
_cell.length_b   1.000
_cell.length_c   1.000
_cell.angle_alpha   90.00
_cell.angle_beta   90.00
_cell.angle_gamma   90.00
#
_symmetry.space_group_name_H-M   'P 1'
#
loop_
_entity.id
_entity.type
_entity.pdbx_description
1 polymer ?
#
loop_
_entity_poly.entity_id
_entity_poly.type
_entity_poly.pdbx_seq_one_letter_code
_entity_poly.pdbx_strand_id
1 'polypeptide(L)'
;MLNVYKVMSENITAAITLNGEAVTKQPLIKAMRVVKKETLKLIADWISKSNDNTMVLENFLPPFLDAVLIDYQRTTVPCAREPEVLSAIATIVHKLEGHITVEIPKIFDAVFECTLEMINKDFEEFPEHRTNFFLLLQAVNNHCFVAFLNIPPTQFKLVLDSIIWAFKHTMRNVADTGLQILLKLLQNVEQHEAAAPSFYQTYLTDILQHVFSVVTDTSHTASLSMHATILAYIFSL
;
A
#
# COMPACT_ATOMS: atom_id res chain seq x y z
N MET A 1 -6.00 -23.47 -5.55
CA MET A 1 -6.66 -22.28 -4.95
C MET A 1 -6.68 -21.09 -5.90
N LEU A 2 -5.57 -20.74 -6.55
CA LEU A 2 -5.53 -19.62 -7.52
C LEU A 2 -6.53 -19.76 -8.69
N ASN A 3 -6.75 -20.98 -9.21
CA ASN A 3 -7.80 -21.20 -10.22
C ASN A 3 -9.21 -20.91 -9.68
N VAL A 4 -9.47 -21.24 -8.41
CA VAL A 4 -10.75 -20.91 -7.76
C VAL A 4 -10.88 -19.40 -7.60
N TYR A 5 -9.81 -18.72 -7.16
CA TYR A 5 -9.78 -17.25 -7.09
C TYR A 5 -10.13 -16.60 -8.44
N LYS A 6 -9.51 -17.06 -9.53
CA LYS A 6 -9.77 -16.56 -10.90
C LYS A 6 -11.22 -16.76 -11.31
N VAL A 7 -11.74 -17.97 -11.18
CA VAL A 7 -13.15 -18.29 -11.52
C VAL A 7 -14.13 -17.46 -10.69
N MET A 8 -13.89 -17.29 -9.39
CA MET A 8 -14.73 -16.44 -8.56
C MET A 8 -14.69 -14.99 -9.04
N SER A 9 -13.52 -14.49 -9.42
CA SER A 9 -13.41 -13.11 -9.89
C SER A 9 -14.06 -12.87 -11.25
N GLU A 10 -13.90 -13.80 -12.19
CA GLU A 10 -14.58 -13.77 -13.48
C GLU A 10 -16.10 -13.77 -13.32
N ASN A 11 -16.64 -14.61 -12.42
CA ASN A 11 -18.06 -14.64 -12.11
C ASN A 11 -18.56 -13.34 -11.49
N ILE A 12 -17.82 -12.77 -10.53
CA ILE A 12 -18.16 -11.48 -9.91
C ILE A 12 -18.18 -10.38 -10.97
N THR A 13 -17.15 -10.34 -11.82
CA THR A 13 -17.01 -9.33 -12.87
C THR A 13 -18.15 -9.45 -13.88
N ALA A 14 -18.43 -10.65 -14.38
CA ALA A 14 -19.53 -10.90 -15.31
C ALA A 14 -20.90 -10.50 -14.71
N ALA A 15 -21.13 -10.82 -13.44
CA ALA A 15 -22.36 -10.44 -12.75
C ALA A 15 -22.52 -8.92 -12.65
N ILE A 16 -21.44 -8.19 -12.32
CA ILE A 16 -21.42 -6.73 -12.25
C ILE A 16 -21.63 -6.12 -13.64
N THR A 17 -20.96 -6.63 -14.67
CA THR A 17 -21.12 -6.14 -16.04
C THR A 17 -22.55 -6.30 -16.54
N LEU A 18 -23.22 -7.41 -16.20
CA LEU A 18 -24.58 -7.69 -16.65
C LEU A 18 -25.64 -6.93 -15.85
N ASN A 19 -25.47 -6.78 -14.53
CA ASN A 19 -26.54 -6.33 -13.62
C ASN A 19 -26.20 -5.03 -12.87
N GLY A 20 -25.04 -4.44 -13.12
CA GLY A 20 -24.53 -3.27 -12.41
C GLY A 20 -24.00 -3.58 -11.00
N GLU A 21 -23.49 -2.55 -10.34
CA GLU A 21 -22.82 -2.63 -9.03
C GLU A 21 -23.73 -3.14 -7.90
N ALA A 22 -25.05 -2.97 -8.02
CA ALA A 22 -26.02 -3.44 -7.02
C ALA A 22 -25.94 -4.95 -6.74
N VAL A 23 -25.47 -5.75 -7.71
CA VAL A 23 -25.32 -7.20 -7.58
C VAL A 23 -24.31 -7.59 -6.48
N THR A 24 -23.37 -6.70 -6.14
CA THR A 24 -22.37 -6.92 -5.08
C THR A 24 -22.99 -7.16 -3.70
N LYS A 25 -24.25 -6.73 -3.51
CA LYS A 25 -25.00 -6.91 -2.26
C LYS A 25 -25.64 -8.30 -2.15
N GLN A 26 -25.72 -9.06 -3.24
CA GLN A 26 -26.36 -10.38 -3.27
C GLN A 26 -25.56 -11.42 -2.47
N PRO A 27 -26.22 -12.34 -1.76
CA PRO A 27 -25.55 -13.35 -0.93
C PRO A 27 -24.51 -14.19 -1.68
N LEU A 28 -24.80 -14.58 -2.92
CA LEU A 28 -23.89 -15.38 -3.74
C LEU A 28 -22.60 -14.62 -4.07
N ILE A 29 -22.69 -13.36 -4.49
CA ILE A 29 -21.53 -12.52 -4.81
C ILE A 29 -20.69 -12.26 -3.55
N LYS A 30 -21.35 -12.02 -2.40
CA LYS A 30 -20.66 -11.92 -1.11
C LYS A 30 -19.91 -13.20 -0.77
N ALA A 31 -20.51 -14.38 -0.96
CA ALA A 31 -19.85 -15.66 -0.72
C ALA A 31 -18.63 -15.86 -1.64
N MET A 32 -18.74 -15.51 -2.93
CA MET A 32 -17.61 -15.56 -3.86
C MET A 32 -16.45 -14.64 -3.43
N ARG A 33 -16.76 -13.44 -2.92
CA ARG A 33 -15.76 -12.53 -2.34
C ARG A 33 -15.10 -13.10 -1.09
N VAL A 34 -15.85 -13.75 -0.21
CA VAL A 34 -15.27 -14.44 0.95
C VAL A 34 -14.30 -15.53 0.50
N VAL A 35 -14.64 -16.32 -0.54
CA VAL A 35 -13.71 -17.31 -1.09
C VAL A 35 -12.43 -16.66 -1.61
N LYS A 36 -12.51 -15.52 -2.31
CA LYS A 36 -11.33 -14.76 -2.73
C LYS A 36 -10.49 -14.30 -1.53
N LYS A 37 -11.13 -13.68 -0.53
CA LYS A 37 -10.48 -13.18 0.69
C LYS A 37 -9.75 -14.28 1.45
N GLU A 38 -10.43 -15.38 1.74
CA GLU A 38 -9.84 -16.48 2.52
C GLU A 38 -8.76 -17.25 1.71
N THR A 39 -8.85 -17.26 0.38
CA THR A 39 -7.76 -17.76 -0.47
C THR A 39 -6.50 -16.91 -0.32
N LEU A 40 -6.64 -15.57 -0.32
CA LEU A 40 -5.51 -14.65 -0.17
C LEU A 40 -4.85 -14.79 1.21
N LYS A 41 -5.66 -14.81 2.28
CA LYS A 41 -5.17 -15.01 3.65
C LYS A 41 -4.39 -16.32 3.80
N LEU A 42 -4.96 -17.43 3.33
CA LEU A 42 -4.31 -18.73 3.46
C LEU A 42 -2.96 -18.77 2.72
N ILE A 43 -2.86 -18.15 1.54
CA ILE A 43 -1.59 -18.04 0.80
C ILE A 43 -0.60 -17.14 1.54
N ALA A 44 -1.02 -15.96 1.98
CA ALA A 44 -0.18 -15.01 2.70
C ALA A 44 0.34 -15.60 4.02
N ASP A 45 -0.54 -16.26 4.80
CA ASP A 45 -0.18 -16.93 6.04
C ASP A 45 0.81 -18.06 5.81
N TRP A 46 0.60 -18.89 4.78
CA TRP A 46 1.54 -19.95 4.42
C TRP A 46 2.91 -19.38 4.03
N ILE A 47 2.95 -18.33 3.19
CA ILE A 47 4.20 -17.66 2.81
C ILE A 47 4.89 -17.11 4.06
N SER A 48 4.15 -16.45 4.96
CA SER A 48 4.70 -15.88 6.20
C SER A 48 5.40 -16.90 7.10
N LYS A 49 4.98 -18.18 7.03
CA LYS A 49 5.53 -19.31 7.79
C LYS A 49 6.49 -20.19 7.00
N SER A 50 6.76 -19.87 5.74
CA SER A 50 7.73 -20.59 4.91
C SER A 50 9.16 -20.40 5.45
N ASN A 51 10.04 -21.36 5.17
CA ASN A 51 11.46 -21.31 5.56
C ASN A 51 12.41 -21.21 4.37
N ASP A 52 11.89 -21.24 3.14
CA ASP A 52 12.66 -21.22 1.90
C ASP A 52 12.14 -20.08 1.01
N ASN A 53 12.81 -18.93 1.10
CA ASN A 53 12.42 -17.74 0.35
C ASN A 53 12.61 -17.94 -1.16
N THR A 54 13.68 -18.63 -1.59
CA THR A 54 13.96 -18.89 -3.01
C THR A 54 12.85 -19.73 -3.63
N MET A 55 12.46 -20.81 -2.96
CA MET A 55 11.36 -21.67 -3.40
C MET A 55 10.05 -20.89 -3.54
N VAL A 56 9.72 -20.00 -2.59
CA VAL A 56 8.54 -19.14 -2.66
C VAL A 56 8.61 -18.18 -3.85
N LEU A 57 9.74 -17.51 -4.04
CA LEU A 57 9.95 -16.52 -5.11
C LEU A 57 9.87 -17.13 -6.50
N GLU A 58 10.43 -18.32 -6.70
CA GLU A 58 10.50 -18.93 -8.02
C GLU A 58 9.21 -19.67 -8.39
N ASN A 59 8.55 -20.30 -7.42
CA ASN A 59 7.46 -21.24 -7.70
C ASN A 59 6.06 -20.76 -7.31
N PHE A 60 5.95 -19.87 -6.30
CA PHE A 60 4.65 -19.48 -5.73
C PHE A 60 4.29 -18.03 -6.00
N LEU A 61 5.27 -17.13 -5.96
CA LEU A 61 5.03 -15.70 -6.14
C LEU A 61 4.56 -15.35 -7.56
N PRO A 62 5.18 -15.82 -8.66
CA PRO A 62 4.77 -15.45 -10.01
C PRO A 62 3.30 -15.81 -10.33
N PRO A 63 2.84 -17.07 -10.11
CA PRO A 63 1.44 -17.40 -10.39
C PRO A 63 0.46 -16.69 -9.44
N PHE A 64 0.88 -16.35 -8.22
CA PHE A 64 0.07 -15.54 -7.30
C PHE A 64 -0.10 -14.12 -7.86
N LEU A 65 1.00 -13.41 -8.15
CA LEU A 65 0.96 -12.04 -8.67
C LEU A 65 0.16 -11.94 -9.97
N ASP A 66 0.35 -12.89 -10.91
CA ASP A 66 -0.38 -12.90 -12.17
C ASP A 66 -1.89 -13.11 -11.99
N ALA A 67 -2.30 -13.84 -10.95
CA ALA A 67 -3.71 -14.04 -10.63
C ALA A 67 -4.34 -12.84 -9.94
N VAL A 68 -3.63 -12.17 -9.04
CA VAL A 68 -4.21 -11.16 -8.14
C VAL A 68 -4.04 -9.73 -8.64
N LEU A 69 -2.89 -9.38 -9.23
CA LEU A 69 -2.58 -8.00 -9.62
C LEU A 69 -3.45 -7.54 -10.79
N ILE A 70 -3.49 -8.35 -11.85
CA ILE A 70 -4.29 -8.07 -13.04
C ILE A 70 -5.78 -8.01 -12.67
N ASP A 71 -6.23 -8.90 -11.80
CA ASP A 71 -7.60 -8.93 -11.32
C ASP A 71 -7.98 -7.67 -10.54
N TYR A 72 -7.15 -7.27 -9.58
CA TYR A 72 -7.34 -6.07 -8.78
C TYR A 72 -7.39 -4.80 -9.66
N GLN A 73 -6.45 -4.67 -10.60
CA GLN A 73 -6.35 -3.53 -11.51
C GLN A 73 -7.54 -3.46 -12.48
N ARG A 74 -7.94 -4.60 -13.08
CA ARG A 74 -9.04 -4.67 -14.05
C ARG A 74 -10.43 -4.56 -13.43
N THR A 75 -10.55 -4.77 -12.12
CA THR A 75 -11.80 -4.54 -11.41
C THR A 75 -12.10 -3.05 -11.42
N THR A 76 -13.03 -2.63 -12.29
CA THR A 76 -13.39 -1.22 -12.49
C THR A 76 -14.24 -0.65 -11.37
N VAL A 77 -15.00 -1.51 -10.67
CA VAL A 77 -15.89 -1.13 -9.58
C VAL A 77 -15.11 -1.12 -8.25
N PRO A 78 -14.91 0.05 -7.60
CA PRO A 78 -14.12 0.15 -6.37
C PRO A 78 -14.54 -0.80 -5.26
N CYS A 79 -15.85 -0.97 -5.03
CA CYS A 79 -16.35 -1.83 -3.97
C CYS A 79 -16.14 -3.34 -4.20
N ALA A 80 -15.80 -3.73 -5.43
CA ALA A 80 -15.48 -5.10 -5.81
C ALA A 80 -13.98 -5.42 -5.73
N ARG A 81 -13.10 -4.42 -5.61
CA ARG A 81 -11.67 -4.62 -5.34
C ARG A 81 -11.48 -5.18 -3.94
N GLU A 82 -10.73 -6.28 -3.83
CA GLU A 82 -10.57 -6.99 -2.56
C GLU A 82 -9.40 -6.37 -1.74
N PRO A 83 -9.67 -5.71 -0.60
CA PRO A 83 -8.62 -5.07 0.20
C PRO A 83 -7.58 -6.06 0.73
N GLU A 84 -7.95 -7.35 0.86
CA GLU A 84 -7.04 -8.41 1.29
C GLU A 84 -5.86 -8.63 0.31
N VAL A 85 -5.96 -8.15 -0.94
CA VAL A 85 -4.83 -8.18 -1.88
C VAL A 85 -3.67 -7.33 -1.34
N LEU A 86 -3.97 -6.15 -0.81
CA LEU A 86 -2.97 -5.22 -0.29
C LEU A 86 -2.30 -5.77 0.98
N SER A 87 -3.07 -6.33 1.92
CA SER A 87 -2.53 -6.95 3.16
C SER A 87 -1.73 -8.22 2.86
N ALA A 88 -2.18 -9.05 1.92
CA ALA A 88 -1.44 -10.24 1.49
C ALA A 88 -0.08 -9.85 0.92
N ILE A 89 -0.04 -8.86 0.02
CA ILE A 89 1.23 -8.38 -0.55
C ILE A 89 2.11 -7.76 0.54
N ALA A 90 1.57 -6.95 1.45
CA ALA A 90 2.33 -6.41 2.58
C ALA A 90 2.99 -7.52 3.42
N THR A 91 2.24 -8.59 3.71
CA THR A 91 2.73 -9.77 4.43
C THR A 91 3.85 -10.48 3.66
N ILE A 92 3.70 -10.62 2.35
CA ILE A 92 4.72 -11.22 1.49
C ILE A 92 5.99 -10.36 1.46
N VAL A 93 5.86 -9.03 1.37
CA VAL A 93 7.00 -8.09 1.42
C VAL A 93 7.73 -8.17 2.74
N HIS A 94 7.01 -8.22 3.87
CA HIS A 94 7.63 -8.42 5.18
C HIS A 94 8.39 -9.76 5.28
N LYS A 95 7.90 -10.81 4.61
CA LYS A 95 8.54 -12.13 4.67
C LYS A 95 9.76 -12.26 3.76
N LEU A 96 9.66 -11.77 2.53
CA LEU A 96 10.68 -11.94 1.49
C LEU A 96 11.71 -10.81 1.48
N GLU A 97 11.37 -9.66 2.07
CA GLU A 97 12.21 -8.48 2.21
C GLU A 97 12.91 -8.08 0.90
N GLY A 98 14.22 -7.87 0.92
CA GLY A 98 14.99 -7.45 -0.25
C GLY A 98 14.84 -8.35 -1.48
N HIS A 99 14.44 -9.61 -1.30
CA HIS A 99 14.32 -10.56 -2.41
C HIS A 99 13.12 -10.29 -3.34
N ILE A 100 12.06 -9.62 -2.88
CA ILE A 100 10.90 -9.24 -3.71
C ILE A 100 11.04 -7.85 -4.33
N THR A 101 12.10 -7.10 -4.03
CA THR A 101 12.29 -5.70 -4.48
C THR A 101 12.07 -5.51 -5.98
N VAL A 102 12.48 -6.47 -6.81
CA VAL A 102 12.34 -6.42 -8.28
C VAL A 102 10.89 -6.50 -8.77
N GLU A 103 9.97 -7.05 -7.97
CA GLU A 103 8.55 -7.17 -8.29
C GLU A 103 7.73 -5.95 -7.83
N ILE A 104 8.30 -5.08 -6.97
CA ILE A 104 7.58 -3.93 -6.42
C ILE A 104 7.06 -2.97 -7.50
N PRO A 105 7.81 -2.62 -8.56
CA PRO A 105 7.26 -1.80 -9.64
C PRO A 105 6.01 -2.41 -10.28
N LYS A 106 6.05 -3.70 -10.62
CA LYS A 106 4.89 -4.44 -11.19
C LYS A 106 3.69 -4.43 -10.23
N ILE A 107 3.93 -4.59 -8.93
CA ILE A 107 2.90 -4.52 -7.90
C ILE A 107 2.27 -3.12 -7.87
N PHE A 108 3.10 -2.07 -7.83
CA PHE A 108 2.63 -0.69 -7.72
C PHE A 108 1.84 -0.25 -8.95
N ASP A 109 2.26 -0.65 -10.15
CA ASP A 109 1.51 -0.38 -11.38
C ASP A 109 0.08 -0.93 -11.35
N ALA A 110 -0.13 -2.07 -10.68
CA ALA A 110 -1.43 -2.70 -10.58
C ALA A 110 -2.32 -2.12 -9.46
N VAL A 111 -1.75 -1.82 -8.29
CA VAL A 111 -2.53 -1.54 -7.08
C VAL A 111 -2.44 -0.11 -6.57
N PHE A 112 -1.40 0.66 -6.92
CA PHE A 112 -1.10 1.90 -6.22
C PHE A 112 -2.10 3.02 -6.55
N GLU A 113 -2.11 3.49 -7.80
CA GLU A 113 -2.91 4.64 -8.22
C GLU A 113 -4.41 4.36 -8.10
N CYS A 114 -4.85 3.19 -8.55
CA CYS A 114 -6.26 2.80 -8.50
C CYS A 114 -6.79 2.67 -7.05
N THR A 115 -5.94 2.34 -6.07
CA THR A 115 -6.32 2.35 -4.65
C THR A 115 -6.27 3.76 -4.08
N LEU A 116 -5.26 4.56 -4.45
CA LEU A 116 -5.13 5.93 -3.99
C LEU A 116 -6.37 6.76 -4.37
N GLU A 117 -6.86 6.62 -5.61
CA GLU A 117 -8.10 7.24 -6.09
C GLU A 117 -9.37 6.81 -5.31
N MET A 118 -9.34 5.66 -4.63
CA MET A 118 -10.44 5.20 -3.79
C MET A 118 -10.41 5.88 -2.42
N ILE A 119 -9.22 6.02 -1.84
CA ILE A 119 -9.06 6.42 -0.43
C ILE A 119 -8.84 7.92 -0.25
N ASN A 120 -8.51 8.67 -1.31
CA ASN A 120 -8.16 10.09 -1.24
C ASN A 120 -9.34 11.06 -1.50
N LYS A 121 -10.54 10.55 -1.82
CA LYS A 121 -11.74 11.36 -2.10
C LYS A 121 -12.44 11.85 -0.85
N ASP A 122 -12.52 11.00 0.17
CA ASP A 122 -13.06 11.32 1.48
C ASP A 122 -12.36 10.50 2.57
N PHE A 123 -12.62 10.88 3.83
CA PHE A 123 -11.96 10.31 5.00
C PHE A 123 -12.68 9.06 5.57
N GLU A 124 -13.80 8.62 4.99
CA GLU A 124 -14.68 7.59 5.58
C GLU A 124 -14.79 6.33 4.73
N GLU A 125 -14.85 6.46 3.40
CA GLU A 125 -15.00 5.34 2.48
C GLU A 125 -13.74 4.45 2.45
N PHE A 126 -13.94 3.16 2.14
CA PHE A 126 -12.88 2.15 1.98
C PHE A 126 -11.83 2.09 3.12
N PRO A 127 -12.25 1.97 4.40
CA PRO A 127 -11.32 1.97 5.54
C PRO A 127 -10.35 0.77 5.55
N GLU A 128 -10.79 -0.40 5.09
CA GLU A 128 -9.93 -1.59 4.94
C GLU A 128 -8.85 -1.36 3.86
N HIS A 129 -9.21 -0.80 2.70
CA HIS A 129 -8.24 -0.47 1.65
C HIS A 129 -7.24 0.58 2.13
N ARG A 130 -7.70 1.62 2.83
CA ARG A 130 -6.83 2.66 3.40
C ARG A 130 -5.80 2.07 4.35
N THR A 131 -6.25 1.24 5.28
CA THR A 131 -5.36 0.58 6.26
C THR A 131 -4.35 -0.30 5.53
N ASN A 132 -4.80 -1.17 4.64
CA ASN A 132 -3.93 -2.13 3.97
C ASN A 132 -2.99 -1.46 2.95
N PHE A 133 -3.39 -0.35 2.34
CA PHE A 133 -2.54 0.46 1.47
C PHE A 133 -1.34 1.02 2.24
N PHE A 134 -1.56 1.61 3.42
CA PHE A 134 -0.45 2.13 4.23
C PHE A 134 0.39 1.01 4.87
N LEU A 135 -0.19 -0.15 5.18
CA LEU A 135 0.58 -1.34 5.57
C LEU A 135 1.52 -1.80 4.44
N LEU A 136 1.02 -1.88 3.20
CA LEU A 136 1.85 -2.19 2.04
C LEU A 136 2.96 -1.15 1.85
N LEU A 137 2.61 0.13 1.93
CA LEU A 137 3.59 1.19 1.74
C LEU A 137 4.68 1.18 2.83
N GLN A 138 4.29 0.92 4.08
CA GLN A 138 5.20 0.75 5.20
C GLN A 138 6.12 -0.47 5.00
N ALA A 139 5.59 -1.61 4.56
CA ALA A 139 6.37 -2.81 4.30
C ALA A 139 7.43 -2.57 3.21
N VAL A 140 7.04 -1.93 2.11
CA VAL A 140 7.96 -1.58 1.01
C VAL A 140 9.02 -0.59 1.49
N ASN A 141 8.65 0.44 2.24
CA ASN A 141 9.62 1.38 2.78
C ASN A 141 10.62 0.71 3.74
N ASN A 142 10.16 -0.25 4.56
CA ASN A 142 11.01 -0.91 5.54
C ASN A 142 12.00 -1.89 4.92
N HIS A 143 11.57 -2.67 3.93
CA HIS A 143 12.33 -3.83 3.45
C HIS A 143 12.76 -3.75 1.98
N CYS A 144 12.18 -2.83 1.20
CA CYS A 144 12.37 -2.73 -0.24
C CYS A 144 12.57 -1.27 -0.69
N PHE A 145 13.20 -0.41 0.12
CA PHE A 145 13.34 1.01 -0.17
C PHE A 145 13.96 1.30 -1.54
N VAL A 146 14.91 0.47 -2.00
CA VAL A 146 15.53 0.58 -3.33
C VAL A 146 14.48 0.57 -4.46
N ALA A 147 13.32 -0.06 -4.27
CA ALA A 147 12.22 0.01 -5.23
C ALA A 147 11.70 1.43 -5.44
N PHE A 148 11.66 2.27 -4.40
CA PHE A 148 11.27 3.68 -4.53
C PHE A 148 12.24 4.50 -5.38
N LEU A 149 13.51 4.09 -5.43
CA LEU A 149 14.52 4.71 -6.28
C LEU A 149 14.41 4.26 -7.76
N ASN A 150 13.72 3.14 -8.00
CA ASN A 150 13.59 2.53 -9.32
C ASN A 150 12.26 2.84 -10.02
N ILE A 151 11.25 3.31 -9.30
CA ILE A 151 9.98 3.74 -9.89
C ILE A 151 10.12 5.13 -10.57
N PRO A 152 9.26 5.45 -11.55
CA PRO A 152 9.25 6.77 -12.17
C PRO A 152 9.09 7.91 -11.13
N PRO A 153 9.76 9.06 -11.29
CA PRO A 153 9.67 10.18 -10.34
C PRO A 153 8.24 10.67 -10.09
N THR A 154 7.36 10.56 -11.09
CA THR A 154 5.93 10.89 -10.95
C THR A 154 5.20 9.93 -10.01
N GLN A 155 5.52 8.62 -10.07
CA GLN A 155 4.96 7.62 -9.17
C GLN A 155 5.54 7.77 -7.76
N PHE A 156 6.83 8.09 -7.62
CA PHE A 156 7.42 8.42 -6.31
C PHE A 156 6.79 9.67 -5.69
N LYS A 157 6.45 10.68 -6.49
CA LYS A 157 5.69 11.83 -6.00
C LYS A 157 4.33 11.40 -5.44
N LEU A 158 3.60 10.51 -6.11
CA LEU A 158 2.34 9.98 -5.57
C LEU A 158 2.52 9.22 -4.26
N VAL A 159 3.65 8.51 -4.09
CA VAL A 159 4.03 7.90 -2.80
C VAL A 159 4.12 8.97 -1.72
N LEU A 160 4.90 10.04 -1.96
CA LEU A 160 5.06 11.11 -0.98
C LEU A 160 3.74 11.83 -0.69
N ASP A 161 2.97 12.17 -1.73
CA ASP A 161 1.67 12.83 -1.61
C ASP A 161 0.69 11.97 -0.78
N SER A 162 0.72 10.63 -0.94
CA SER A 162 -0.10 9.71 -0.14
C SER A 162 0.30 9.68 1.34
N ILE A 163 1.60 9.79 1.65
CA ILE A 163 2.13 9.89 3.02
C ILE A 163 1.70 11.20 3.66
N ILE A 164 1.79 12.31 2.90
CA ILE A 164 1.33 13.63 3.33
C ILE A 164 -0.15 13.63 3.63
N TRP A 165 -0.95 13.01 2.76
CA TRP A 165 -2.38 12.85 2.98
C TRP A 165 -2.65 12.04 4.26
N ALA A 166 -1.90 10.96 4.50
CA ALA A 166 -2.05 10.11 5.67
C ALA A 166 -1.83 10.88 6.98
N PHE A 167 -0.71 11.59 7.12
CA PHE A 167 -0.41 12.29 8.38
C PHE A 167 -1.29 13.53 8.63
N LYS A 168 -2.00 14.02 7.61
CA LYS A 168 -3.04 15.05 7.71
C LYS A 168 -4.43 14.48 8.04
N HIS A 169 -4.57 13.17 8.13
CA HIS A 169 -5.87 12.55 8.36
C HIS A 169 -6.38 12.81 9.78
N THR A 170 -7.68 13.07 9.90
CA THR A 170 -8.37 13.21 11.19
C THR A 170 -8.36 11.95 12.05
N MET A 171 -8.18 10.77 11.46
CA MET A 171 -8.10 9.49 12.17
C MET A 171 -6.67 9.28 12.65
N ARG A 172 -6.50 9.26 13.97
CA ARG A 172 -5.19 9.18 14.62
C ARG A 172 -4.34 8.00 14.16
N ASN A 173 -4.92 6.81 14.00
CA ASN A 173 -4.21 5.61 13.55
C ASN A 173 -3.61 5.79 12.15
N VAL A 174 -4.34 6.41 11.21
CA VAL A 174 -3.83 6.71 9.87
C VAL A 174 -2.76 7.78 9.93
N ALA A 175 -2.97 8.82 10.75
CA ALA A 175 -2.02 9.90 10.90
C ALA A 175 -0.67 9.42 11.47
N ASP A 176 -0.72 8.65 12.56
CA ASP A 176 0.47 8.09 13.20
C ASP A 176 1.21 7.14 12.25
N THR A 177 0.49 6.34 11.46
CA THR A 177 1.08 5.47 10.43
C THR A 177 1.80 6.31 9.36
N GLY A 178 1.18 7.38 8.86
CA GLY A 178 1.79 8.31 7.91
C GLY A 178 3.08 8.93 8.43
N LEU A 179 3.10 9.37 9.70
CA LEU A 179 4.29 9.94 10.34
C LEU A 179 5.41 8.91 10.49
N GLN A 180 5.08 7.66 10.85
CA GLN A 180 6.06 6.58 10.94
C GLN A 180 6.68 6.26 9.59
N ILE A 181 5.86 6.19 8.53
CA ILE A 181 6.36 5.96 7.16
C ILE A 181 7.27 7.12 6.75
N LEU A 182 6.87 8.38 7.00
CA LEU A 182 7.69 9.55 6.67
C LEU A 182 9.05 9.52 7.36
N LEU A 183 9.08 9.29 8.68
CA LEU A 183 10.33 9.24 9.44
C LEU A 183 11.26 8.16 8.88
N LYS A 184 10.73 6.96 8.63
CA LYS A 184 11.53 5.86 8.09
C LYS A 184 11.99 6.12 6.66
N LEU A 185 11.17 6.80 5.84
CA LEU A 185 11.56 7.20 4.49
C LEU A 185 12.75 8.17 4.55
N LEU A 186 12.72 9.18 5.42
CA LEU A 186 13.81 10.14 5.59
C LEU A 186 15.11 9.46 6.06
N GLN A 187 15.01 8.49 6.96
CA GLN A 187 16.14 7.65 7.41
C GLN A 187 16.72 6.80 6.29
N ASN A 188 15.86 6.20 5.47
CA ASN A 188 16.31 5.41 4.34
C ASN A 188 16.98 6.30 3.28
N VAL A 189 16.45 7.50 3.01
CA VAL A 189 17.07 8.45 2.08
C VAL A 189 18.48 8.82 2.54
N GLU A 190 18.67 9.15 3.83
CA GLU A 190 20.00 9.49 4.39
C GLU A 190 21.02 8.38 4.14
N GLN A 191 20.61 7.11 4.25
CA GLN A 191 21.48 5.95 4.00
C GLN A 191 21.86 5.76 2.52
N HIS A 192 21.24 6.49 1.58
CA HIS A 192 21.48 6.38 0.14
C HIS A 192 22.11 7.67 -0.40
N GLU A 193 23.42 7.84 -0.16
CA GLU A 193 24.20 9.06 -0.48
C GLU A 193 24.02 9.59 -1.91
N ALA A 194 23.86 8.70 -2.89
CA ALA A 194 23.68 9.09 -4.29
C ALA A 194 22.31 9.74 -4.58
N ALA A 195 21.25 9.31 -3.87
CA ALA A 195 19.89 9.80 -4.09
C ALA A 195 19.54 10.98 -3.16
N ALA A 196 20.14 11.02 -1.96
CA ALA A 196 19.80 11.97 -0.90
C ALA A 196 19.82 13.45 -1.34
N PRO A 197 20.85 13.98 -2.02
CA PRO A 197 20.87 15.38 -2.43
C PRO A 197 19.69 15.76 -3.34
N SER A 198 19.38 14.90 -4.31
CA SER A 198 18.27 15.12 -5.25
C SER A 198 16.91 15.06 -4.56
N PHE A 199 16.74 14.15 -3.61
CA PHE A 199 15.55 14.06 -2.79
C PHE A 199 15.37 15.32 -1.93
N TYR A 200 16.42 15.76 -1.23
CA TYR A 200 16.32 16.92 -0.35
C TYR A 200 16.02 18.21 -1.12
N GLN A 201 16.70 18.42 -2.25
CA GLN A 201 16.45 19.57 -3.12
C GLN A 201 15.00 19.62 -3.62
N THR A 202 14.40 18.46 -3.88
CA THR A 202 13.06 18.38 -4.49
C THR A 202 11.94 18.42 -3.45
N TYR A 203 12.11 17.73 -2.31
CA TYR A 203 11.00 17.40 -1.41
C TYR A 203 11.14 17.94 0.02
N LEU A 204 12.34 18.28 0.50
CA LEU A 204 12.54 18.56 1.93
C LEU A 204 11.75 19.78 2.40
N THR A 205 11.74 20.87 1.62
CA THR A 205 10.98 22.08 1.96
C THR A 205 9.48 21.83 1.96
N ASP A 206 8.98 21.03 1.02
CA ASP A 206 7.56 20.69 0.91
C ASP A 206 7.11 19.81 2.09
N ILE A 207 7.90 18.79 2.45
CA ILE A 207 7.71 17.97 3.64
C ILE A 207 7.66 18.85 4.89
N LEU A 208 8.63 19.76 5.04
CA LEU A 208 8.71 20.65 6.19
C LEU A 208 7.47 21.55 6.31
N GLN A 209 7.02 22.14 5.20
CA GLN A 209 5.80 22.94 5.15
C GLN A 209 4.58 22.13 5.58
N HIS A 210 4.45 20.89 5.11
CA HIS A 210 3.33 20.04 5.48
C HIS A 210 3.37 19.57 6.93
N VAL A 211 4.53 19.20 7.46
CA VAL A 211 4.68 18.88 8.89
C VAL A 211 4.29 20.08 9.76
N PHE A 212 4.77 21.29 9.43
CA PHE A 212 4.39 22.49 10.18
C PHE A 212 2.89 22.77 10.10
N SER A 213 2.26 22.60 8.92
CA SER A 213 0.82 22.82 8.78
C SER A 213 -0.02 21.97 9.75
N VAL A 214 0.41 20.73 10.00
CA VAL A 214 -0.25 19.80 10.93
C VAL A 214 0.08 20.12 12.38
N VAL A 215 1.34 20.50 12.68
CA VAL A 215 1.74 20.92 14.04
C VAL A 215 0.95 22.15 14.50
N THR A 216 0.63 23.07 13.58
CA THR A 216 -0.14 24.27 13.89
C THR A 216 -1.66 24.03 13.97
N ASP A 217 -2.14 22.83 13.68
CA ASP A 217 -3.55 22.46 13.75
C ASP A 217 -3.88 21.84 15.11
N THR A 218 -4.88 22.41 15.79
CA THR A 218 -5.33 21.95 17.12
C THR A 218 -5.91 20.53 17.09
N SER A 219 -6.31 20.03 15.91
CA SER A 219 -6.87 18.69 15.70
C SER A 219 -5.82 17.57 15.78
N HIS A 220 -4.53 17.90 15.68
CA HIS A 220 -3.43 16.91 15.58
C HIS A 220 -2.50 16.88 16.80
N THR A 221 -2.91 17.50 17.91
CA THR A 221 -2.11 17.59 19.15
C THR A 221 -1.66 16.23 19.72
N ALA A 222 -2.42 15.16 19.45
CA ALA A 222 -2.11 13.80 19.91
C ALA A 222 -0.82 13.20 19.31
N SER A 223 -0.35 13.69 18.17
CA SER A 223 0.81 13.17 17.44
C SER A 223 2.04 14.08 17.54
N LEU A 224 2.02 15.08 18.45
CA LEU A 224 3.08 16.07 18.62
C LEU A 224 4.48 15.46 18.82
N SER A 225 4.57 14.34 19.55
CA SER A 225 5.85 13.65 19.77
C SER A 225 6.48 13.16 18.46
N MET A 226 5.69 12.62 17.53
CA MET A 226 6.19 12.17 16.23
C MET A 226 6.55 13.36 15.34
N HIS A 227 5.75 14.43 15.34
CA HIS A 227 6.09 15.65 14.61
C HIS A 227 7.42 16.24 15.10
N ALA A 228 7.62 16.35 16.40
CA ALA A 228 8.86 16.85 16.99
C ALA A 228 10.06 15.97 16.61
N THR A 229 9.88 14.63 16.61
CA THR A 229 10.92 13.69 16.19
C THR A 229 11.33 13.89 14.73
N ILE A 230 10.35 14.04 13.83
CA ILE A 230 10.61 14.28 12.40
C ILE A 230 11.29 15.63 12.18
N LEU A 231 10.81 16.69 12.84
CA LEU A 231 11.42 18.01 12.74
C LEU A 231 12.86 18.00 13.27
N ALA A 232 13.09 17.41 14.45
CA ALA A 232 14.42 17.29 15.03
C ALA A 232 15.38 16.54 14.09
N TYR A 233 14.90 15.45 13.47
CA TYR A 233 15.65 14.72 12.47
C TYR A 233 15.97 15.59 11.25
N ILE A 234 14.97 16.25 10.66
CA ILE A 234 15.17 17.13 9.48
C ILE A 234 16.19 18.24 9.76
N PHE A 235 16.14 18.87 10.94
CA PHE A 235 17.09 19.94 11.30
C PHE A 235 18.50 19.43 11.62
N SER A 236 18.69 18.12 11.75
CA SER A 236 20.02 17.50 11.94
C SER A 236 20.69 17.01 10.66
N LEU A 237 19.95 16.93 9.54
CA LEU A 237 20.46 16.60 8.20
C LEU A 237 21.32 17.75 7.64
#